data_AF-A0A3P6ESS8-F1
#
_entry.id   AF-A0A3P6ESS8-F1
#
_cell.length_a   1.000
_cell.length_b   1.000
_cell.length_c   1.000
_cell.angle_alpha   90.00
_cell.angle_beta   90.00
_cell.angle_gamma   90.00
#
_symmetry.space_group_name_H-M   'P 1'
#
loop_
_entity.id
_entity.type
_entity.pdbx_description
1 polymer ?
#
loop_
_entity_poly.entity_id
_entity_poly.type
_entity_poly.pdbx_seq_one_letter_code
_entity_poly.pdbx_strand_id
1 'polypeptide(L)'
;MEGYKWMFDSQIVTVWSAPNYCYRCGNIASILELDENLNKEFRVFQAAQQDSRGPPAKNLPLTTSYNVTTLLPRVKPRKRTTTRS
;
A
#
# COMPACT_ATOMS: atom_id res chain seq x y z
N MET A 1 -21.38 -6.63 4.23
CA MET A 1 -20.26 -6.98 5.14
C MET A 1 -19.61 -5.67 5.56
N GLU A 2 -19.62 -5.35 6.84
CA GLU A 2 -19.60 -3.96 7.38
C GLU A 2 -18.19 -3.37 7.60
N GLY A 3 -17.12 -4.04 7.17
CA GLY A 3 -15.73 -3.54 7.32
C GLY A 3 -15.15 -3.70 8.72
N TYR A 4 -15.97 -3.94 9.74
CA TYR A 4 -15.59 -4.36 11.08
C TYR A 4 -16.68 -5.23 11.72
N LYS A 5 -16.39 -5.88 12.84
CA LYS A 5 -17.36 -6.67 13.61
C LYS A 5 -17.04 -6.67 15.11
N TRP A 6 -18.01 -6.30 15.93
CA TRP A 6 -17.96 -6.47 17.38
C TRP A 6 -18.35 -7.88 17.80
N MET A 7 -17.69 -8.40 18.82
CA MET A 7 -17.89 -9.74 19.37
C MET A 7 -17.73 -9.69 20.90
N PHE A 8 -18.30 -10.69 21.59
CA PHE A 8 -18.19 -10.86 23.04
C PHE A 8 -18.62 -9.60 23.81
N ASP A 9 -19.87 -9.16 23.63
CA ASP A 9 -20.43 -7.99 24.32
C ASP A 9 -19.61 -6.71 24.11
N SER A 10 -19.18 -6.50 22.86
CA SER A 10 -18.36 -5.35 22.44
C SER A 10 -16.99 -5.27 23.12
N GLN A 11 -16.47 -6.39 23.65
CA GLN A 11 -15.12 -6.46 24.21
C GLN A 11 -14.05 -6.61 23.13
N ILE A 12 -14.40 -7.22 21.99
CA ILE A 12 -13.46 -7.44 20.88
C ILE A 12 -14.05 -6.87 19.60
N VAL A 13 -13.25 -6.09 18.88
CA VAL A 13 -13.54 -5.70 17.50
C VAL A 13 -12.53 -6.31 16.55
N THR A 14 -13.03 -6.92 15.47
CA THR A 14 -12.23 -7.27 14.30
C THR A 14 -12.44 -6.19 13.24
N VAL A 15 -11.35 -5.66 12.70
CA VAL A 15 -11.35 -4.61 11.67
C VAL A 15 -10.68 -5.16 10.43
N TRP A 16 -11.32 -5.05 9.26
CA TRP A 16 -10.73 -5.41 7.97
C TRP A 16 -10.32 -4.14 7.24
N SER A 17 -9.04 -4.01 6.86
CA SER A 17 -8.51 -2.81 6.19
C SER A 17 -8.34 -2.95 4.67
N ALA A 18 -8.56 -4.15 4.11
CA ALA A 18 -8.40 -4.43 2.69
C ALA A 18 -9.77 -4.60 2.00
N PRO A 19 -10.25 -3.62 1.24
CA PRO A 19 -11.54 -3.74 0.56
C PRO A 19 -11.41 -4.62 -0.68
N ASN A 20 -12.46 -5.39 -0.97
CA ASN A 20 -12.49 -6.44 -2.00
C ASN A 20 -11.24 -7.34 -1.93
N TYR A 21 -11.03 -7.95 -0.77
CA TYR A 21 -9.89 -8.82 -0.49
C TYR A 21 -9.73 -9.87 -1.59
N CYS A 22 -8.50 -9.94 -2.11
CA CYS A 22 -8.11 -10.80 -3.22
C CYS A 22 -8.98 -10.70 -4.50
N TYR A 23 -9.72 -9.60 -4.68
CA TYR A 23 -10.68 -9.41 -5.79
C TYR A 23 -11.80 -10.45 -5.86
N ARG A 24 -12.09 -11.12 -4.74
CA ARG A 24 -13.06 -12.22 -4.67
C ARG A 24 -14.15 -11.96 -3.66
N CYS A 25 -13.80 -11.37 -2.52
CA CYS A 25 -14.66 -11.35 -1.36
C CYS A 25 -15.73 -10.24 -1.42
N GLY A 26 -15.51 -9.18 -2.21
CA GLY A 26 -16.43 -8.04 -2.28
C GLY A 26 -16.65 -7.36 -0.92
N ASN A 27 -15.78 -7.58 0.06
CA ASN A 27 -15.89 -7.01 1.39
C ASN A 27 -15.56 -5.51 1.36
N ILE A 28 -16.17 -4.77 2.29
CA ILE A 28 -15.81 -3.37 2.57
C ILE A 28 -14.67 -3.37 3.59
N ALA A 29 -13.90 -2.29 3.65
CA ALA A 29 -12.86 -2.10 4.65
C ALA A 29 -13.18 -0.94 5.61
N SER A 30 -12.51 -0.91 6.74
CA SER A 30 -12.57 0.22 7.66
C SER A 30 -11.25 0.48 8.40
N ILE A 31 -11.14 1.68 8.97
CA ILE A 31 -10.12 2.10 9.92
C ILE A 31 -10.83 2.44 11.23
N LEU A 32 -10.30 1.96 12.36
CA LEU A 32 -10.72 2.38 13.69
C LEU A 32 -9.84 3.56 14.14
N GLU A 33 -10.45 4.72 14.30
CA GLU A 33 -9.83 5.91 14.88
C GLU A 33 -10.15 5.97 16.38
N LEU A 34 -9.13 6.26 17.18
CA LEU A 34 -9.22 6.45 18.63
C LEU A 34 -8.73 7.86 18.95
N ASP A 35 -9.54 8.64 19.65
CA ASP A 35 -9.12 9.96 20.14
C ASP A 35 -8.44 9.89 21.52
N GLU A 36 -8.02 11.05 22.03
CA GLU A 36 -7.38 11.17 23.35
C GLU A 36 -8.28 10.73 24.52
N ASN A 37 -9.59 10.73 24.31
CA ASN A 37 -10.61 10.32 25.28
C ASN A 37 -11.05 8.86 25.08
N LEU A 38 -10.37 8.10 24.21
CA LEU A 38 -10.70 6.71 23.83
C LEU A 38 -12.08 6.53 23.18
N ASN A 39 -12.64 7.60 22.61
CA ASN A 39 -13.78 7.51 21.72
C ASN A 39 -13.38 6.77 20.45
N LYS A 40 -14.31 5.96 19.92
CA LYS A 40 -14.07 5.03 18.81
C LYS A 40 -14.89 5.49 17.62
N GLU A 41 -14.23 5.77 16.50
CA GLU A 41 -14.87 6.07 15.23
C GLU A 41 -14.40 5.07 14.17
N PHE A 42 -15.33 4.54 13.36
CA PHE A 42 -15.00 3.65 12.25
C PHE A 42 -15.16 4.39 10.93
N ARG A 43 -14.04 4.58 10.22
CA ARG A 43 -14.05 5.07 8.85
C ARG A 43 -14.16 3.94 7.86
N VAL A 44 -15.33 3.78 7.26
CA VAL A 44 -15.63 2.71 6.30
C VAL A 44 -15.35 3.18 4.87
N PHE A 45 -14.68 2.38 4.07
CA PHE A 45 -14.32 2.70 2.69
C PHE A 45 -14.39 1.47 1.76
N GLN A 46 -14.71 1.73 0.49
CA GLN A 46 -14.86 0.70 -0.55
C GLN A 46 -13.58 0.55 -1.38
N ALA A 47 -13.55 -0.50 -2.21
CA ALA A 47 -12.46 -0.68 -3.16
C ALA A 47 -12.45 0.47 -4.17
N ALA A 48 -11.26 0.97 -4.50
CA ALA A 48 -11.10 1.92 -5.58
C ALA A 48 -11.58 1.31 -6.90
N GLN A 49 -12.01 2.17 -7.83
CA GLN A 49 -12.36 1.77 -9.19
C GLN A 49 -11.20 1.00 -9.83
N GLN A 50 -11.54 -0.07 -10.57
CA GLN A 50 -10.56 -0.98 -11.17
C GLN A 50 -9.74 -0.29 -12.30
N ASP A 51 -10.23 0.83 -12.83
CA ASP A 51 -9.62 1.58 -13.93
C ASP A 51 -8.27 2.19 -13.53
N SER A 52 -7.20 1.46 -13.84
CA SER A 52 -5.76 1.83 -13.92
C SER A 52 -4.82 0.77 -13.34
N ARG A 53 -5.33 -0.34 -12.77
CA ARG A 53 -4.46 -1.48 -12.49
C ARG A 53 -4.23 -2.24 -13.79
N GLY A 54 -3.12 -1.92 -14.45
CA GLY A 54 -2.53 -2.85 -15.42
C GLY A 54 -2.42 -4.25 -14.80
N PRO A 55 -2.42 -5.31 -15.63
CA PRO A 55 -2.42 -6.69 -15.14
C PRO A 55 -1.34 -6.87 -14.07
N PRO A 56 -1.60 -7.66 -13.01
CA PRO A 56 -0.62 -7.90 -11.95
C PRO A 56 0.71 -8.25 -12.59
N ALA A 57 1.79 -7.56 -12.17
CA ALA A 57 3.11 -7.78 -12.72
C ALA A 57 3.43 -9.28 -12.63
N LYS A 58 3.40 -9.94 -13.79
CA LYS A 58 3.72 -11.35 -13.93
C LYS A 58 5.16 -11.56 -13.47
N ASN A 59 5.30 -12.12 -12.28
CA ASN A 59 6.52 -12.68 -11.70
C ASN A 59 7.74 -11.75 -11.74
N LEU A 60 7.90 -10.88 -10.73
CA LEU A 60 9.25 -10.48 -10.34
C LEU A 60 9.90 -11.72 -9.66
N PRO A 61 11.01 -12.26 -10.18
CA PRO A 61 11.66 -13.38 -9.52
C PRO A 61 12.08 -12.95 -8.11
N LEU A 62 11.71 -13.73 -7.09
CA LEU A 62 12.10 -13.54 -5.67
C LEU A 62 13.61 -13.70 -5.40
N THR A 63 14.44 -13.62 -6.46
CA THR A 63 15.89 -13.60 -6.38
C THR A 63 16.38 -12.30 -7.02
N THR A 64 16.34 -11.23 -6.25
CA THR A 64 17.32 -10.16 -6.39
C THR A 64 17.88 -9.96 -5.00
N SER A 65 18.97 -10.67 -4.73
CA SER A 65 19.86 -10.35 -3.62
C SER A 65 20.27 -8.88 -3.78
N TYR A 66 19.84 -8.05 -2.84
CA TYR A 66 20.25 -6.65 -2.79
C TYR A 66 21.75 -6.60 -2.50
N ASN A 67 22.56 -6.39 -3.54
CA ASN A 67 23.95 -5.98 -3.33
C ASN A 67 23.92 -4.50 -2.92
N VAL A 68 24.32 -4.21 -1.68
CA VAL A 68 24.29 -2.90 -1.00
C VAL A 68 25.27 -1.86 -1.61
N THR A 69 25.72 -2.03 -2.85
CA THR A 69 26.77 -1.19 -3.46
C THR A 69 26.26 -0.17 -4.49
N THR A 70 24.97 -0.19 -4.87
CA THR A 70 24.47 0.64 -6.01
C THR A 70 23.64 1.87 -5.61
N LEU A 71 23.84 2.45 -4.42
CA LEU A 71 23.21 3.73 -4.02
C LEU A 71 24.16 4.93 -4.03
N LEU A 72 25.10 4.98 -4.98
CA LEU A 72 25.76 6.24 -5.32
C LEU A 72 25.26 6.72 -6.69
N PRO A 73 24.67 7.93 -6.79
CA PRO A 73 24.28 8.48 -8.09
C PRO A 73 25.54 8.65 -8.94
N ARG A 74 25.55 7.97 -10.09
CA ARG A 74 26.62 8.05 -11.09
C ARG A 74 26.69 9.49 -11.61
N VAL A 75 27.68 10.26 -11.14
CA VAL A 75 27.99 11.59 -11.66
C VAL A 75 28.33 11.44 -13.15
N LYS A 76 27.51 12.04 -14.02
CA LYS A 76 27.80 12.07 -15.46
C LYS A 76 29.02 12.98 -15.69
N PRO A 77 30.07 12.52 -16.38
CA PRO A 77 31.19 13.40 -16.72
C PRO A 77 30.72 14.53 -17.64
N ARG A 78 31.01 15.77 -17.25
CA ARG A 78 30.76 16.99 -18.02
C ARG A 78 31.60 16.95 -19.30
N LYS A 79 30.95 17.06 -20.48
CA LYS A 79 31.65 17.12 -21.77
C LYS A 79 32.58 18.33 -21.79
N ARG A 80 33.89 18.10 -21.97
CA ARG A 80 34.85 19.16 -22.31
C ARG A 80 34.56 19.62 -23.74
N THR A 81 34.18 20.89 -23.90
CA THR A 81 34.17 21.58 -25.20
C THR A 81 35.61 21.86 -25.60
N THR A 82 36.04 21.25 -26.70
CA THR A 82 37.27 21.63 -27.40
C THR A 82 36.99 22.89 -28.21
N THR A 83 37.49 24.05 -27.77
CA THR A 83 37.74 25.19 -28.66
C THR A 83 39.07 24.93 -29.35
N ARG A 84 39.01 24.76 -30.66
CA ARG A 84 40.15 24.65 -31.56
C ARG A 84 40.46 26.07 -32.05
N SER A 85 41.67 26.54 -31.76
CA SER A 85 42.30 27.67 -32.46
C SER A 85 43.34 27.11 -33.42
#